data_AF-A0A429TVV2-F1
#
_entry.id   AF-A0A429TVV2-F1
#
_cell.length_a   1.000
_cell.length_b   1.000
_cell.length_c   1.000
_cell.angle_alpha   90.00
_cell.angle_beta   90.00
_cell.angle_gamma   90.00
#
_symmetry.space_group_name_H-M   'P 1'
#
loop_
_entity.id
_entity.type
_entity.pdbx_description
1 polymer ?
#
loop_
_entity_poly.entity_id
_entity_poly.type
_entity_poly.pdbx_seq_one_letter_code
_entity_poly.pdbx_strand_id
1 'polypeptide(L)'
;MAAPTAHATKGTVVSQDNNQSLLEGFKAFLLRGNVIDLAVAVVIGAAFTNIVNAVVRGVISPVVGAFGTKNLESYQSCLKGPCQVNDNGEVVQGVAILWGSVLSATLSFLITAAVVYFLMVLPMARYLARRAALEKEKKGVEETLEVTELEVLKDIRDALVAQRGAR
;
A
#
# COMPACT_ATOMS: atom_id res chain seq x y z
N MET A 1 -17.43 -47.41 -65.17
CA MET A 1 -16.60 -46.19 -65.22
C MET A 1 -17.51 -44.98 -65.28
N ALA A 2 -17.76 -44.33 -64.15
CA ALA A 2 -18.34 -42.99 -64.06
C ALA A 2 -17.83 -42.35 -62.75
N ALA A 3 -17.33 -41.13 -62.86
CA ALA A 3 -16.51 -40.42 -61.86
C ALA A 3 -17.29 -39.97 -60.60
N PRO A 4 -16.61 -39.72 -59.47
CA PRO A 4 -17.23 -39.12 -58.29
C PRO A 4 -17.26 -37.59 -58.43
N THR A 5 -18.43 -36.96 -58.31
CA THR A 5 -18.54 -35.49 -58.23
C THR A 5 -18.51 -35.04 -56.78
N ALA A 6 -17.46 -34.28 -56.47
CA ALA A 6 -17.17 -33.68 -55.18
C ALA A 6 -18.27 -32.71 -54.71
N HIS A 7 -18.81 -32.96 -53.51
CA HIS A 7 -19.44 -31.91 -52.72
C HIS A 7 -18.36 -31.17 -51.94
N ALA A 8 -18.01 -29.99 -52.44
CA ALA A 8 -17.11 -29.06 -51.78
C ALA A 8 -17.77 -28.51 -50.50
N THR A 9 -17.31 -28.98 -49.35
CA THR A 9 -17.59 -28.37 -48.04
C THR A 9 -16.94 -26.99 -48.01
N LYS A 10 -17.74 -25.95 -48.23
CA LYS A 10 -17.31 -24.56 -48.10
C LYS A 10 -17.20 -24.24 -46.61
N GLY A 11 -16.00 -24.46 -46.06
CA GLY A 11 -15.62 -23.99 -44.73
C GLY A 11 -15.57 -22.47 -44.74
N THR A 12 -16.62 -21.84 -44.22
CA THR A 12 -16.61 -20.41 -43.89
C THR A 12 -15.81 -20.25 -42.60
N VAL A 13 -14.49 -20.12 -42.73
CA VAL A 13 -13.64 -19.55 -41.69
C VAL A 13 -14.04 -18.09 -41.53
N VAL A 14 -14.92 -17.83 -40.57
CA VAL A 14 -15.17 -16.48 -40.08
C VAL A 14 -13.94 -16.09 -39.27
N SER A 15 -12.96 -15.49 -39.93
CA SER A 15 -11.89 -14.72 -39.27
C SER A 15 -12.52 -13.43 -38.73
N GLN A 16 -13.14 -13.53 -37.56
CA GLN A 16 -13.66 -12.39 -36.81
C GLN A 16 -12.50 -11.74 -36.04
N ASP A 17 -12.37 -10.43 -36.18
CA ASP A 17 -11.35 -9.56 -35.58
C ASP A 17 -11.01 -9.91 -34.13
N ASN A 18 -9.89 -10.62 -33.94
CA ASN A 18 -9.35 -11.05 -32.65
C ASN A 18 -8.82 -9.89 -31.77
N ASN A 19 -8.93 -8.64 -32.24
CA ASN A 19 -8.42 -7.47 -31.51
C ASN A 19 -9.47 -6.82 -30.59
N GLN A 20 -10.77 -7.00 -30.87
CA GLN A 20 -11.82 -6.46 -29.99
C GLN A 20 -12.04 -7.33 -28.74
N SER A 21 -11.92 -8.66 -28.87
CA SER A 21 -12.13 -9.61 -27.77
C SER A 21 -11.07 -9.51 -26.66
N LEU A 22 -9.80 -9.27 -27.02
CA LEU A 22 -8.71 -9.17 -26.06
C LEU A 22 -8.74 -7.85 -25.29
N LEU A 23 -9.02 -6.74 -25.97
CA LEU A 23 -9.14 -5.42 -25.34
C LEU A 23 -10.37 -5.32 -24.44
N GLU A 24 -11.50 -5.90 -24.84
CA GLU A 24 -12.68 -6.01 -23.98
C GLU A 24 -12.45 -6.94 -22.79
N GLY A 25 -11.78 -8.08 -23.00
CA GLY A 25 -11.38 -8.99 -21.92
C GLY A 25 -10.43 -8.35 -20.92
N PHE A 26 -9.46 -7.55 -21.39
CA PHE A 26 -8.54 -6.80 -20.55
C PHE A 26 -9.24 -5.67 -19.78
N LYS A 27 -10.14 -4.92 -20.43
CA LYS A 27 -10.97 -3.91 -19.77
C LYS A 27 -11.87 -4.53 -18.69
N ALA A 28 -12.52 -5.66 -18.98
CA ALA A 28 -13.33 -6.38 -18.01
C ALA A 28 -12.51 -6.93 -16.82
N PHE A 29 -11.24 -7.28 -17.05
CA PHE A 29 -10.31 -7.67 -15.99
C PHE A 29 -9.90 -6.50 -15.09
N LEU A 30 -9.54 -5.35 -15.68
CA LEU A 30 -9.22 -4.13 -14.92
C LEU A 30 -10.42 -3.65 -14.10
N LEU A 31 -11.62 -3.63 -14.70
CA LEU A 31 -12.85 -3.19 -14.04
C LEU A 31 -13.30 -4.08 -12.86
N ARG A 32 -12.60 -5.18 -12.57
CA ARG A 32 -12.85 -6.03 -11.40
C ARG A 32 -12.53 -5.33 -10.05
N GLY A 33 -12.13 -4.06 -10.07
CA GLY A 33 -11.98 -3.16 -8.91
C GLY A 33 -10.74 -3.46 -8.06
N ASN A 34 -10.68 -4.66 -7.50
CA ASN A 34 -9.59 -5.13 -6.65
C ASN A 34 -8.19 -5.08 -7.31
N VAL A 35 -8.12 -5.22 -8.63
CA VAL A 35 -6.84 -5.19 -9.38
C VAL A 35 -6.34 -3.77 -9.58
N ILE A 36 -7.24 -2.81 -9.84
CA ILE A 36 -6.87 -1.40 -10.05
C ILE A 36 -6.35 -0.82 -8.74
N ASP A 37 -7.04 -1.04 -7.63
CA ASP A 37 -6.63 -0.52 -6.32
C ASP A 37 -5.27 -1.06 -5.89
N LEU A 38 -5.03 -2.37 -6.11
CA LEU A 38 -3.74 -2.99 -5.84
C LEU A 38 -2.64 -2.41 -6.76
N ALA A 39 -2.91 -2.28 -8.06
CA ALA A 39 -1.95 -1.74 -9.02
C ALA A 39 -1.55 -0.29 -8.66
N VAL A 40 -2.53 0.55 -8.32
CA VAL A 40 -2.31 1.94 -7.91
C VAL A 40 -1.49 1.98 -6.61
N ALA A 41 -1.81 1.14 -5.62
CA ALA A 41 -1.06 1.07 -4.37
C ALA A 41 0.43 0.73 -4.60
N VAL A 42 0.73 -0.23 -5.47
CA VAL A 42 2.12 -0.63 -5.77
C VAL A 42 2.88 0.49 -6.49
N VAL A 43 2.27 1.13 -7.49
CA VAL A 43 2.89 2.21 -8.26
C VAL A 43 3.20 3.42 -7.36
N ILE A 44 2.25 3.83 -6.52
CA ILE A 44 2.44 4.94 -5.58
C ILE A 44 3.50 4.58 -4.54
N GLY A 45 3.50 3.35 -4.02
CA GLY A 45 4.50 2.87 -3.07
C GLY A 45 5.92 2.93 -3.64
N ALA A 46 6.11 2.49 -4.88
CA ALA A 46 7.40 2.53 -5.57
C ALA A 46 7.88 3.98 -5.81
N ALA A 47 7.00 4.85 -6.29
CA ALA A 47 7.33 6.26 -6.54
C ALA A 47 7.71 7.00 -5.24
N PHE A 48 6.97 6.78 -4.15
CA PHE A 48 7.25 7.39 -2.86
C PHE A 48 8.59 6.92 -2.28
N THR A 49 8.87 5.61 -2.38
CA THR A 49 10.14 5.03 -1.93
C THR A 49 11.33 5.70 -2.62
N ASN A 50 11.21 6.01 -3.92
CA ASN A 50 12.25 6.73 -4.67
C ASN A 50 12.47 8.16 -4.14
N ILE A 51 11.40 8.89 -3.80
CA ILE A 51 11.50 10.24 -3.22
C ILE A 51 12.24 10.19 -1.89
N VAL A 52 11.86 9.26 -1.01
CA VAL A 52 12.51 9.14 0.30
C VAL A 52 13.98 8.74 0.15
N ASN A 53 14.28 7.78 -0.73
CA ASN A 53 15.66 7.39 -1.03
C ASN A 53 16.50 8.56 -1.57
N ALA A 54 15.92 9.41 -2.42
CA ALA A 54 16.60 10.60 -2.93
C ALA A 54 16.92 11.60 -1.81
N VAL A 55 16.00 11.82 -0.87
CA VAL A 55 16.23 12.69 0.31
C VAL A 55 17.29 12.10 1.23
N VAL A 56 17.21 10.80 1.49
CA VAL A 56 18.20 10.11 2.34
C VAL A 56 19.59 10.23 1.71
N ARG A 57 19.76 9.85 0.44
CA ARG A 57 21.05 9.91 -0.26
C ARG A 57 21.55 11.35 -0.43
N GLY A 58 20.66 12.29 -0.74
CA GLY A 58 21.02 13.67 -1.06
C GLY A 58 21.29 14.56 0.15
N VAL A 59 20.65 14.30 1.29
CA VAL A 59 20.71 15.17 2.47
C VAL A 59 21.25 14.43 3.69
N ILE A 60 20.74 13.24 3.97
CA ILE A 60 21.10 12.53 5.21
C ILE A 60 22.45 11.85 5.10
N SER A 61 22.73 11.09 4.03
CA SER A 61 24.02 10.42 3.82
C SER A 61 25.22 11.39 3.92
N PRO A 62 25.22 12.58 3.29
CA PRO A 62 26.33 13.53 3.45
C PRO A 62 26.40 14.14 4.84
N VAL A 63 25.26 14.43 5.50
CA VAL A 63 25.23 14.96 6.88
C VAL A 63 25.78 13.93 7.87
N VAL A 64 25.36 12.67 7.76
CA VAL A 64 25.87 11.57 8.59
C VAL A 64 27.32 11.26 8.24
N GLY A 65 27.74 11.40 6.99
CA GLY A 65 29.15 11.29 6.59
C GLY A 65 30.03 12.44 7.10
N ALA A 66 29.43 13.61 7.40
CA ALA A 66 30.11 14.78 7.94
C ALA A 66 30.18 14.80 9.47
N PHE A 67 29.12 14.35 10.17
CA PHE A 67 29.06 14.29 11.64
C PHE A 67 29.46 12.92 12.21
N GLY A 68 29.32 11.85 11.44
CA GLY A 68 29.90 10.54 11.69
C GLY A 68 31.31 10.45 11.12
N THR A 69 32.13 9.55 11.66
CA THR A 69 33.50 9.32 11.21
C THR A 69 33.56 9.18 9.69
N LYS A 70 34.34 10.06 9.04
CA LYS A 70 34.55 10.17 7.58
C LYS A 70 34.14 8.90 6.81
N ASN A 71 33.05 9.03 6.05
CA ASN A 71 32.59 8.08 5.05
C ASN A 71 32.27 6.67 5.60
N LEU A 72 31.02 6.45 6.00
CA LEU A 72 30.54 5.10 6.31
C LEU A 72 30.81 4.15 5.12
N GLU A 73 30.58 4.57 3.87
CA GLU A 73 30.90 3.76 2.69
C GLU A 73 32.40 3.42 2.53
N SER A 74 33.30 4.22 3.12
CA SER A 74 34.74 3.96 3.11
C SER A 74 35.24 3.18 4.34
N TYR A 75 34.37 2.74 5.24
CA TYR A 75 34.73 1.70 6.22
C TYR A 75 34.78 0.33 5.52
N GLN A 76 35.78 0.19 4.65
CA GLN A 76 36.25 -1.10 4.16
C GLN A 76 37.35 -1.58 5.09
N SER A 77 37.08 -2.68 5.80
CA SER A 77 38.15 -3.43 6.45
C SER A 77 38.73 -4.41 5.42
N CYS A 78 39.98 -4.18 5.02
CA CYS A 78 40.71 -5.04 4.12
C CYS A 78 41.17 -6.29 4.85
N LEU A 79 40.63 -7.45 4.49
CA LEU A 79 41.03 -8.71 5.12
C LEU A 79 42.46 -9.15 4.75
N LYS A 80 43.02 -8.62 3.63
CA LYS A 80 44.40 -8.85 3.20
C LYS A 80 44.88 -7.81 2.16
N GLY A 81 46.01 -7.17 2.43
CA GLY A 81 46.71 -6.24 1.53
C GLY A 81 46.10 -4.83 1.45
N PRO A 82 46.82 -3.83 0.90
CA PRO A 82 46.30 -2.47 0.76
C PRO A 82 45.19 -2.46 -0.29
N CYS A 83 43.93 -2.22 0.12
CA CYS A 83 42.84 -2.07 -0.84
C CYS A 83 42.99 -0.73 -1.57
N GLN A 84 43.15 -0.80 -2.89
CA GLN A 84 43.01 0.36 -3.75
C GLN A 84 41.60 0.34 -4.33
N VAL A 85 40.86 1.42 -4.06
CA VAL A 85 39.53 1.68 -4.60
C VAL A 85 39.69 2.76 -5.67
N ASN A 86 39.19 2.50 -6.89
CA ASN A 86 39.15 3.51 -7.95
C ASN A 86 38.05 4.54 -7.64
N ASP A 87 38.06 5.69 -8.35
CA ASP A 87 37.07 6.79 -8.23
C ASP A 87 35.59 6.35 -8.44
N ASN A 88 35.37 5.14 -8.95
CA ASN A 88 34.05 4.54 -9.15
C ASN A 88 33.59 3.62 -8.00
N GLY A 89 34.38 3.47 -6.92
CA GLY A 89 34.02 2.67 -5.74
C GLY A 89 34.22 1.16 -5.89
N GLU A 90 34.83 0.69 -6.98
CA GLU A 90 35.16 -0.72 -7.19
C GLU A 90 36.54 -1.06 -6.60
N VAL A 91 36.60 -2.20 -5.90
CA VAL A 91 37.81 -2.72 -5.27
C VAL A 91 38.65 -3.42 -6.33
N VAL A 92 39.74 -2.78 -6.76
CA VAL A 92 40.60 -3.30 -7.84
C VAL A 92 41.60 -4.33 -7.30
N GLN A 93 41.92 -4.28 -6.00
CA GLN A 93 42.71 -5.30 -5.30
C GLN A 93 42.23 -5.48 -3.85
N GLY A 94 42.04 -6.74 -3.44
CA GLY A 94 41.67 -7.15 -2.08
C GLY A 94 40.22 -7.60 -1.93
N VAL A 95 39.93 -8.39 -0.89
CA VAL A 95 38.56 -8.72 -0.47
C VAL A 95 38.19 -7.76 0.65
N ALA A 96 37.39 -6.76 0.32
CA ALA A 96 36.96 -5.75 1.27
C ALA A 96 35.57 -6.08 1.82
N ILE A 97 35.42 -6.08 3.15
CA ILE A 97 34.09 -6.22 3.78
C ILE A 97 33.50 -4.81 3.96
N LEU A 98 32.46 -4.49 3.18
CA LEU A 98 31.79 -3.18 3.17
C LEU A 98 30.73 -3.05 4.28
N TRP A 99 31.13 -3.11 5.55
CA TRP A 99 30.24 -2.84 6.70
C TRP A 99 29.54 -1.48 6.60
N GLY A 100 30.21 -0.53 5.95
CA GLY A 100 29.68 0.78 5.58
C GLY A 100 28.35 0.79 4.84
N SER A 101 28.25 -0.05 3.81
CA SER A 101 27.06 -0.15 2.96
C SER A 101 25.85 -0.66 3.73
N VAL A 102 26.07 -1.63 4.64
CA VAL A 102 25.03 -2.21 5.48
C VAL A 102 24.52 -1.21 6.51
N LEU A 103 25.43 -0.46 7.15
CA LEU A 103 25.06 0.58 8.11
C LEU A 103 24.31 1.74 7.43
N SER A 104 24.77 2.16 6.24
CA SER A 104 24.09 3.16 5.40
C SER A 104 22.69 2.69 4.98
N ALA A 105 22.55 1.44 4.52
CA ALA A 105 21.26 0.85 4.16
C ALA A 105 20.31 0.76 5.37
N THR A 106 20.85 0.38 6.55
CA THR A 106 20.08 0.28 7.79
C THR A 106 19.57 1.65 8.24
N LEU A 107 20.43 2.67 8.19
CA LEU A 107 20.05 4.04 8.52
C LEU A 107 19.02 4.60 7.54
N SER A 108 19.22 4.33 6.24
CA SER A 108 18.27 4.70 5.19
C SER A 108 16.89 4.07 5.41
N PHE A 109 16.86 2.79 5.81
CA PHE A 109 15.64 2.08 6.15
C PHE A 109 14.95 2.70 7.38
N LEU A 110 15.70 2.98 8.44
CA LEU A 110 15.17 3.60 9.67
C LEU A 110 14.56 4.97 9.42
N ILE A 111 15.22 5.80 8.62
CA ILE A 111 14.72 7.13 8.26
C ILE A 111 13.47 7.02 7.38
N THR A 112 13.49 6.12 6.39
CA THR A 112 12.32 5.89 5.53
C THR A 112 11.12 5.43 6.35
N ALA A 113 11.32 4.49 7.28
CA ALA A 113 10.29 4.04 8.20
C ALA A 113 9.78 5.20 9.10
N ALA A 114 10.67 6.04 9.61
CA ALA A 114 10.31 7.20 10.42
C ALA A 114 9.47 8.22 9.64
N VAL A 115 9.84 8.54 8.39
CA VAL A 115 9.09 9.47 7.54
C VAL A 115 7.70 8.89 7.21
N VAL A 116 7.62 7.62 6.80
CA VAL A 116 6.33 6.96 6.52
C VAL A 116 5.45 6.93 7.77
N TYR A 117 6.02 6.58 8.93
CA TYR A 117 5.27 6.53 10.17
C TYR A 117 4.75 7.92 10.57
N PHE A 118 5.59 8.96 10.50
CA PHE A 118 5.21 10.30 10.94
C PHE A 118 4.26 11.01 9.97
N LEU A 119 4.45 10.88 8.65
CA LEU A 119 3.62 11.57 7.64
C LEU A 119 2.39 10.80 7.18
N MET A 120 2.38 9.47 7.24
CA MET A 120 1.23 8.67 6.82
C MET A 120 0.51 8.04 8.01
N VAL A 121 1.22 7.26 8.83
CA VAL A 121 0.58 6.47 9.90
C VAL A 121 0.04 7.37 11.01
N LEU A 122 0.80 8.36 11.47
CA LEU A 122 0.39 9.26 12.55
C LEU A 122 -0.86 10.11 12.21
N PRO A 123 -0.96 10.80 11.06
CA PRO A 123 -2.16 11.53 10.70
C PRO A 123 -3.34 10.61 10.40
N MET A 124 -3.10 9.45 9.77
CA MET A 124 -4.16 8.47 9.53
C MET A 124 -4.71 7.92 10.85
N ALA A 125 -3.84 7.58 11.80
CA ALA A 125 -4.24 7.13 13.13
C ALA A 125 -4.99 8.23 13.90
N ARG A 126 -4.54 9.48 13.84
CA ARG A 126 -5.27 10.62 14.42
C ARG A 126 -6.63 10.83 13.76
N TYR A 127 -6.72 10.72 12.43
CA TYR A 127 -7.96 10.87 11.69
C TYR A 127 -8.96 9.77 12.01
N LEU A 128 -8.51 8.51 12.03
CA LEU A 128 -9.33 7.35 12.41
C LEU A 128 -9.80 7.44 13.86
N ALA A 129 -8.95 7.86 14.79
CA ALA A 129 -9.34 8.09 16.18
C ALA A 129 -10.44 9.14 16.31
N ARG A 130 -10.37 10.24 15.54
CA ARG A 130 -11.43 11.27 15.48
C ARG A 130 -12.72 10.73 14.88
N ARG A 131 -12.67 9.91 13.84
CA ARG A 131 -13.86 9.28 13.23
C ARG A 131 -14.52 8.27 14.17
N ALA A 132 -13.73 7.44 14.84
CA ALA A 132 -14.22 6.46 15.80
C ALA A 132 -14.88 7.13 17.03
N ALA A 133 -14.37 8.28 17.48
CA ALA A 133 -15.02 9.06 18.54
C ALA A 133 -16.40 9.58 18.10
N LEU A 134 -16.50 10.13 16.89
CA LEU A 134 -17.78 10.61 16.33
C LEU A 134 -18.78 9.46 16.11
N GLU A 135 -18.33 8.28 15.72
CA GLU A 135 -19.19 7.10 15.58
C GLU A 135 -19.67 6.57 16.94
N LYS A 136 -18.83 6.62 17.98
CA LYS A 136 -19.24 6.27 19.35
C LYS A 136 -20.28 7.24 19.91
N GLU A 137 -20.12 8.54 19.65
CA GLU A 137 -21.12 9.54 20.03
C GLU A 137 -22.44 9.32 19.31
N LYS A 138 -22.43 9.03 18.00
CA LYS A 138 -23.64 8.72 17.24
C LYS A 138 -24.35 7.47 17.76
N LYS A 139 -23.60 6.39 18.01
CA LYS A 139 -24.17 5.16 18.58
C LYS A 139 -24.70 5.37 19.99
N GLY A 140 -24.00 6.15 20.82
CA GLY A 140 -24.47 6.48 22.17
C GLY A 140 -25.75 7.34 22.15
N VAL A 141 -25.85 8.31 21.24
CA VAL A 141 -27.07 9.11 21.05
C VAL A 141 -28.22 8.23 20.53
N GLU A 142 -27.97 7.36 19.56
CA GLU A 142 -28.96 6.42 19.02
C GLU A 142 -29.47 5.44 20.10
N GLU A 143 -28.56 4.88 20.89
CA GLU A 143 -28.90 4.00 22.02
C GLU A 143 -29.69 4.73 23.11
N THR A 144 -29.37 6.01 23.42
CA THR A 144 -30.17 6.81 24.37
C THR A 144 -31.56 7.18 23.86
N LEU A 145 -31.70 7.43 22.55
CA LEU A 145 -32.99 7.74 21.93
C LEU A 145 -33.89 6.48 21.91
N GLU A 146 -33.34 5.32 21.55
CA GLU A 146 -34.07 4.04 21.60
C GLU A 146 -34.54 3.71 23.01
N VAL A 147 -33.70 3.88 24.04
CA VAL A 147 -34.11 3.64 25.44
C VAL A 147 -35.22 4.62 25.88
N THR A 148 -35.12 5.90 25.50
CA THR A 148 -36.13 6.92 25.85
C THR A 148 -37.49 6.61 25.21
N GLU A 149 -37.52 6.19 23.94
CA GLU A 149 -38.76 5.80 23.27
C GLU A 149 -39.40 4.56 23.91
N LEU A 150 -38.59 3.56 24.25
CA LEU A 150 -39.04 2.35 24.95
C LEU A 150 -39.60 2.65 26.35
N GLU A 151 -39.03 3.62 27.06
CA GLU A 151 -39.49 4.06 28.38
C GLU A 151 -40.83 4.80 28.29
N VAL A 152 -40.98 5.72 27.33
CA VAL A 152 -42.27 6.40 27.06
C VAL A 152 -43.36 5.40 26.65
N LEU A 153 -43.05 4.41 25.82
CA LEU A 153 -43.98 3.34 25.43
C LEU A 153 -44.42 2.49 26.64
N LYS A 154 -43.52 2.29 27.61
CA LYS A 154 -43.82 1.57 28.86
C LYS A 154 -44.74 2.38 29.76
N ASP A 155 -44.50 3.68 29.92
CA ASP A 155 -45.37 4.57 30.70
C ASP A 155 -46.78 4.66 30.11
N ILE A 156 -46.92 4.74 28.78
CA ILE A 156 -48.24 4.74 28.11
C ILE A 156 -48.98 3.42 28.36
N ARG A 157 -48.29 2.28 28.26
CA ARG A 157 -48.88 0.97 28.56
C ARG A 157 -49.39 0.92 30.00
N ASP A 158 -48.59 1.38 30.96
CA ASP A 158 -48.94 1.31 32.37
C ASP A 158 -50.10 2.26 32.70
N ALA A 159 -50.13 3.45 32.08
CA ALA A 159 -51.26 4.38 32.16
C ALA A 159 -52.55 3.77 31.57
N LEU A 160 -52.48 3.07 30.44
CA LEU A 160 -53.63 2.40 29.83
C LEU A 160 -54.13 1.21 30.66
N VAL A 161 -53.23 0.44 31.27
CA VAL A 161 -53.59 -0.67 32.17
C VAL A 161 -54.28 -0.14 33.43
N ALA A 162 -53.76 0.94 34.02
CA ALA A 162 -54.38 1.61 35.16
C ALA A 162 -55.79 2.14 34.82
N GLN A 163 -55.98 2.70 33.62
CA GLN A 163 -57.28 3.20 33.16
C GLN A 163 -58.28 2.08 32.87
N ARG A 164 -57.80 0.89 32.43
CA ARG A 164 -58.62 -0.31 32.22
C ARG A 164 -59.06 -0.95 33.53
N GLY A 165 -58.22 -0.94 34.57
CA GLY A 165 -58.55 -1.52 35.88
C GLY A 165 -59.49 -0.65 36.73
N ALA A 166 -59.64 0.63 36.39
CA ALA A 166 -60.52 1.57 37.07
C ALA A 166 -61.96 1.61 36.50
N ARG A 167 -62.27 0.78 35.48
CA ARG A 167 -63.59 0.63 34.85
C ARG A 167 -64.13 -0.77 35.07
#